data_AF-A0A382ZLD8-F1
#
_entry.id   AF-A0A382ZLD8-F1
#
_cell.length_a   1.000
_cell.length_b   1.000
_cell.length_c   1.000
_cell.angle_alpha   90.00
_cell.angle_beta   90.00
_cell.angle_gamma   90.00
#
_symmetry.space_group_name_H-M   'P 1'
#
loop_
_entity.id
_entity.type
_entity.pdbx_description
1 polymer ?
#
loop_
_entity_poly.entity_id
_entity_poly.type
_entity_poly.pdbx_seq_one_letter_code
_entity_poly.pdbx_strand_id
1 'polypeptide(L)'
;MPDRLSMEEQADALERQQIEELGNRVVGKSLFYFLSDGEQTLGDGFKLEPGQMLLMGEDPRLPAMPDEPTLVDFFKFRFARAWPYQQHLLQSANLAQKNG
;
A
#
# COMPACT_ATOMS: atom_id res chain seq x y z
N MET A 1 -6.45 -33.88 -30.67
CA MET A 1 -6.94 -33.26 -29.44
C MET A 1 -5.76 -32.53 -28.83
N PRO A 2 -5.82 -31.21 -28.57
CA PRO A 2 -4.68 -30.54 -27.96
C PRO A 2 -4.47 -31.16 -26.57
N ASP A 3 -3.22 -31.54 -26.31
CA ASP A 3 -2.78 -32.21 -25.09
C ASP A 3 -3.07 -31.29 -23.90
N ARG A 4 -4.06 -31.66 -23.09
CA ARG A 4 -4.40 -30.90 -21.88
C ARG A 4 -3.38 -31.31 -20.82
N LEU A 5 -2.51 -30.37 -20.45
CA LEU A 5 -1.58 -30.50 -19.32
C LEU A 5 -2.29 -31.12 -18.11
N SER A 6 -1.60 -32.02 -17.42
CA SER A 6 -2.05 -32.60 -16.14
C SER A 6 -2.34 -31.51 -15.12
N MET A 7 -3.23 -31.78 -14.15
CA MET A 7 -3.53 -30.82 -13.07
C MET A 7 -2.27 -30.43 -12.29
N GLU A 8 -1.32 -31.37 -12.14
CA GLU A 8 -0.03 -31.13 -11.50
C GLU A 8 0.85 -30.18 -12.34
N GLU A 9 0.93 -30.42 -13.65
CA GLU A 9 1.71 -29.57 -14.56
C GLU A 9 1.13 -28.14 -14.64
N GLN A 10 -0.19 -28.00 -14.54
CA GLN A 10 -0.86 -26.70 -14.45
C GLN A 10 -0.55 -25.99 -13.13
N ALA A 11 -0.52 -26.71 -12.02
CA ALA A 11 -0.17 -26.16 -10.71
C ALA A 11 1.29 -25.67 -10.69
N ASP A 12 2.22 -26.49 -11.15
CA ASP A 12 3.65 -26.13 -11.23
C ASP A 12 3.90 -24.92 -12.15
N ALA A 13 3.14 -24.80 -13.24
CA ALA A 13 3.24 -23.63 -14.13
C ALA A 13 2.72 -22.36 -13.44
N LEU A 14 1.62 -22.46 -12.70
CA LEU A 14 1.03 -21.34 -11.95
C LEU A 14 1.94 -20.88 -10.80
N GLU A 15 2.52 -21.81 -10.05
CA GLU A 15 3.44 -21.48 -8.95
C GLU A 15 4.69 -20.77 -9.47
N ARG A 16 5.28 -21.27 -10.57
CA ARG A 16 6.43 -20.62 -11.22
C ARG A 16 6.11 -19.20 -11.65
N GLN A 17 4.93 -18.98 -12.24
CA GLN A 17 4.49 -17.64 -12.64
C GLN A 17 4.36 -16.70 -11.44
N GLN A 18 3.78 -17.15 -10.32
CA GLN A 18 3.62 -16.33 -9.12
C GLN A 18 4.97 -15.99 -8.46
N ILE A 19 5.91 -16.93 -8.43
CA ILE A 19 7.25 -16.71 -7.88
C ILE A 19 8.00 -15.67 -8.72
N GLU A 20 7.93 -15.77 -10.05
CA GLU A 20 8.55 -14.79 -10.95
C GLU A 20 7.91 -13.40 -10.81
N GLU A 21 6.58 -13.35 -10.73
CA GLU A 21 5.85 -12.09 -10.51
C GLU A 21 6.21 -11.44 -9.17
N LEU A 22 6.35 -12.23 -8.11
CA LEU A 22 6.77 -11.75 -6.79
C LEU A 22 8.24 -11.32 -6.77
N GLY A 23 9.13 -12.05 -7.45
CA GLY A 23 10.55 -11.71 -7.57
C GLY A 23 10.81 -10.39 -8.30
N ASN A 24 9.91 -10.01 -9.20
CA ASN A 24 9.95 -8.72 -9.90
C ASN A 24 9.42 -7.53 -9.06
N ARG A 25 8.83 -7.79 -7.88
CA ARG A 25 8.32 -6.74 -6.99
C ARG A 25 9.33 -6.45 -5.88
N VAL A 26 9.63 -5.18 -5.65
CA VAL A 26 10.58 -4.76 -4.61
C VAL A 26 9.87 -4.65 -3.27
N VAL A 27 10.39 -5.35 -2.27
CA VAL A 27 9.97 -5.23 -0.87
C VAL A 27 10.85 -4.18 -0.18
N GLY A 28 10.31 -2.96 -0.07
CA GLY A 28 10.92 -1.87 0.68
C GLY A 28 10.53 -1.89 2.16
N LYS A 29 11.45 -1.48 3.04
CA LYS A 29 11.11 -1.18 4.44
C LYS A 29 10.20 0.06 4.47
N SER A 30 9.10 0.00 5.21
CA SER A 30 8.17 1.13 5.33
C SER A 30 8.75 2.26 6.17
N LEU A 31 8.20 3.48 6.05
CA LEU A 31 8.58 4.60 6.90
C LEU A 31 8.46 4.28 8.40
N PHE A 32 7.44 3.50 8.78
CA PHE A 32 7.23 3.09 10.18
C PHE A 32 8.38 2.25 10.74
N TYR A 33 9.05 1.47 9.89
CA TYR A 33 10.22 0.69 10.29
C TYR A 33 11.37 1.62 10.71
N PHE A 34 11.61 2.71 9.97
CA PHE A 34 12.70 3.65 10.29
C PHE A 34 12.35 4.58 11.45
N LEU A 35 11.05 4.85 11.66
CA LEU A 35 10.60 5.70 12.76
C LEU A 35 10.93 5.11 14.14
N SER A 36 11.02 3.78 14.28
CA SER A 36 11.44 3.16 15.55
C SER A 36 12.89 3.49 15.92
N ASP A 37 13.72 3.74 14.92
CA ASP A 37 15.13 4.12 15.10
C ASP A 37 15.30 5.66 15.18
N GLY A 38 14.19 6.41 15.18
CA GLY A 38 14.19 7.87 15.19
C GLY A 38 14.49 8.52 13.84
N GLU A 39 14.65 7.71 12.78
CA GLU A 39 14.88 8.20 11.43
C GLU A 39 13.54 8.58 10.76
N GLN A 40 13.42 9.85 10.36
CA GLN A 40 12.26 10.37 9.63
C GLN A 40 12.53 10.42 8.11
N THR A 41 13.31 9.46 7.61
CA THR A 41 13.58 9.33 6.18
C THR A 41 13.16 7.93 5.73
N LEU A 42 12.95 7.75 4.42
CA LEU A 42 12.67 6.43 3.85
C LEU A 42 13.95 5.57 3.70
N GLY A 43 15.10 6.09 4.16
CA GLY A 43 16.42 5.50 3.93
C GLY A 43 16.67 5.20 2.45
N ASP A 44 17.36 4.09 2.20
CA ASP A 44 17.51 3.48 0.87
C ASP A 44 16.30 2.59 0.48
N GLY A 45 15.25 2.55 1.30
CA GLY A 45 14.19 1.53 1.26
C GLY A 45 13.29 1.54 0.01
N PHE A 46 13.42 2.54 -0.86
CA PHE A 46 12.63 2.70 -2.09
C PHE A 46 13.49 2.88 -3.34
N LYS A 47 14.72 2.34 -3.35
CA LYS A 47 15.51 2.26 -4.59
C LYS A 47 14.85 1.27 -5.54
N LEU A 48 14.18 1.81 -6.56
CA LEU A 48 13.62 1.05 -7.67
C LEU A 48 14.66 0.99 -8.77
N GLU A 49 15.10 -0.22 -9.13
CA GLU A 49 15.80 -0.40 -10.41
C GLU A 49 14.81 -0.21 -11.57
N PRO A 50 15.28 0.22 -12.76
CA PRO A 50 14.41 0.36 -13.93
C PRO A 50 13.61 -0.92 -14.21
N GLY A 51 12.28 -0.83 -14.18
CA GLY A 51 11.36 -1.96 -14.43
C GLY A 51 10.83 -2.65 -13.18
N GLN A 52 11.26 -2.27 -11.97
CA GLN A 52 10.72 -2.81 -10.74
C GLN A 52 9.46 -2.09 -10.28
N MET A 53 8.51 -2.84 -9.70
CA MET A 53 7.25 -2.32 -9.16
C MET A 53 7.24 -2.46 -7.63
N LEU A 54 6.81 -1.42 -6.91
CA LEU A 54 6.61 -1.49 -5.46
C LEU A 54 5.37 -2.31 -5.16
N LEU A 55 5.42 -3.12 -4.10
CA LEU A 55 4.25 -3.86 -3.61
C LEU A 55 3.17 -2.95 -2.97
N MET A 56 3.42 -1.65 -2.87
CA MET A 56 2.55 -0.64 -2.24
C MET A 56 1.50 -0.10 -3.22
N GLY A 57 0.82 -1.01 -3.93
CA GLY A 57 -0.31 -0.64 -4.79
C GLY A 57 -1.50 -0.13 -3.98
N GLU A 58 -2.49 0.45 -4.67
CA GLU A 58 -3.76 0.79 -4.00
C GLU A 58 -4.41 -0.45 -3.40
N ASP A 59 -4.92 -0.33 -2.18
CA ASP A 59 -5.72 -1.40 -1.56
C ASP A 59 -7.00 -1.59 -2.38
N PRO A 60 -7.21 -2.75 -3.02
CA PRO A 60 -8.35 -2.98 -3.91
C PRO A 60 -9.70 -2.96 -3.18
N ARG A 61 -9.70 -2.97 -1.83
CA ARG A 61 -10.91 -2.85 -1.00
C ARG A 61 -11.38 -1.40 -0.86
N LEU A 62 -10.50 -0.44 -1.13
CA LEU A 62 -10.81 0.97 -1.07
C LEU A 62 -11.45 1.42 -2.39
N PRO A 63 -12.43 2.34 -2.35
CA PRO A 63 -12.96 2.91 -3.58
C PRO A 63 -11.89 3.74 -4.29
N ALA A 64 -11.93 3.74 -5.61
CA ALA A 64 -11.07 4.59 -6.43
C ALA A 64 -11.23 6.07 -6.04
N MET A 65 -10.13 6.81 -6.07
CA MET A 65 -10.17 8.26 -5.94
C MET A 65 -10.62 8.89 -7.27
N PRO A 66 -11.20 10.10 -7.23
CA PRO A 66 -11.34 10.92 -8.42
C PRO A 66 -9.97 11.18 -9.08
N ASP A 67 -9.97 11.43 -10.40
CA ASP A 67 -8.74 11.68 -11.17
C ASP A 67 -7.95 12.90 -10.64
N GLU A 68 -8.66 13.93 -10.16
CA GLU A 68 -8.09 15.11 -9.52
C GLU A 68 -8.58 15.18 -8.06
N PRO A 69 -7.94 14.46 -7.13
CA PRO A 69 -8.43 14.36 -5.77
C PRO A 69 -8.22 15.64 -4.98
N THR A 70 -9.22 16.02 -4.19
CA THR A 70 -9.08 17.06 -3.17
C THR A 70 -8.68 16.49 -1.82
N LEU A 71 -8.26 17.35 -0.89
CA LEU A 71 -8.02 16.94 0.50
C LEU A 71 -9.26 16.30 1.13
N VAL A 72 -10.46 16.82 0.82
CA VAL A 72 -11.73 16.28 1.31
C VAL A 72 -11.97 14.87 0.77
N ASP A 73 -11.57 14.59 -0.46
CA ASP A 73 -11.71 13.26 -1.07
C ASP A 73 -10.78 12.26 -0.39
N PHE A 74 -9.56 12.65 -0.03
CA PHE A 74 -8.70 11.80 0.82
C PHE A 74 -9.40 11.43 2.13
N PHE A 75 -10.01 12.41 2.79
CA PHE A 75 -10.77 12.13 4.00
C PHE A 75 -11.93 11.16 3.75
N LYS A 76 -12.66 11.27 2.64
CA LYS A 76 -13.79 10.38 2.34
C LYS A 76 -13.35 8.97 1.95
N PHE A 77 -12.37 8.85 1.05
CA PHE A 77 -12.04 7.58 0.38
C PHE A 77 -10.87 6.82 1.02
N ARG A 78 -10.03 7.48 1.83
CA ARG A 78 -8.88 6.86 2.50
C ARG A 78 -9.02 6.90 4.03
N PHE A 79 -9.48 8.01 4.60
CA PHE A 79 -9.48 8.21 6.06
C PHE A 79 -10.81 7.83 6.76
N ALA A 80 -11.97 8.14 6.16
CA ALA A 80 -13.28 8.07 6.82
C ALA A 80 -13.88 6.68 6.90
N ARG A 81 -13.40 5.74 6.09
CA ARG A 81 -13.82 4.35 6.17
C ARG A 81 -13.27 3.64 7.41
N ALA A 82 -12.37 4.29 8.14
CA ALA A 82 -11.83 3.86 9.42
C ALA A 82 -12.60 4.49 10.60
N TRP A 83 -13.94 4.46 10.64
CA TRP A 83 -14.65 4.74 11.90
C TRP A 83 -14.36 3.62 12.92
N PRO A 84 -13.90 3.90 14.16
CA PRO A 84 -13.95 5.17 14.90
C PRO A 84 -12.62 5.95 14.99
N TYR A 85 -11.64 5.68 14.14
CA TYR A 85 -10.26 6.17 14.22
C TYR A 85 -10.06 7.68 13.94
N GLN A 86 -11.13 8.45 13.71
CA GLN A 86 -11.07 9.89 13.45
C GLN A 86 -11.14 10.77 14.72
N GLN A 87 -11.44 10.18 15.87
CA GLN A 87 -11.67 10.92 17.12
C GLN A 87 -10.44 11.70 17.57
N HIS A 88 -9.24 11.14 17.41
CA HIS A 88 -8.00 11.80 17.82
C HIS A 88 -7.70 13.07 17.03
N LEU A 89 -8.05 13.12 15.73
CA LEU A 89 -7.84 14.31 14.92
C LEU A 89 -8.76 15.46 15.38
N LEU A 90 -10.03 15.16 15.65
CA LEU A 90 -11.00 16.14 16.16
C LEU A 90 -10.64 16.62 17.58
N GLN A 91 -10.14 15.72 18.43
CA GLN A 91 -9.66 16.06 19.76
C GLN A 91 -8.46 17.02 19.68
N SER A 92 -7.47 16.71 18.84
CA SER A 92 -6.31 17.57 18.63
C SER A 92 -6.69 18.94 18.06
N ALA A 93 -7.60 18.99 17.08
CA ALA A 93 -8.08 20.25 16.51
C ALA A 93 -8.79 21.13 17.56
N ASN A 94 -9.67 20.54 18.38
CA ASN A 94 -10.35 21.25 19.46
C ASN A 94 -9.35 21.76 20.52
N LEU A 95 -8.33 20.97 20.86
CA LEU A 95 -7.28 21.38 21.79
C LEU A 95 -6.48 22.56 21.23
N ALA A 96 -6.08 22.50 19.95
CA ALA A 96 -5.37 23.59 19.28
C ALA A 96 -6.22 24.86 19.20
N GLN A 97 -7.53 24.75 18.93
CA GLN A 97 -8.43 25.91 18.92
C GLN A 97 -8.58 26.57 20.30
N LYS A 98 -8.51 25.80 21.38
CA LYS A 98 -8.61 26.32 22.76
C LYS A 98 -7.31 26.95 23.26
N ASN A 99 -6.17 26.44 22.79
CA ASN A 99 -4.85 26.79 23.33
C ASN A 99 -3.99 27.65 22.38
N GLY A 100 -4.42 27.80 21.13
CA GLY A 100 -3.75 28.59 20.08
C GLY A 100 -4.26 30.01 19.96
#